data_AF-N2AP67-F1
#
_entry.id   AF-N2AP67-F1
#
_cell.length_a   1.000
_cell.length_b   1.000
_cell.length_c   1.000
_cell.angle_alpha   90.00
_cell.angle_beta   90.00
_cell.angle_gamma   90.00
#
_symmetry.space_group_name_H-M   'P 1'
#
loop_
_entity.id
_entity.type
_entity.pdbx_description
1 polymer ?
#
loop_
_entity_poly.entity_id
_entity_poly.type
_entity_poly.pdbx_seq_one_letter_code
_entity_poly.pdbx_strand_id
1 'polypeptide(L)'
;MEQLYEKVTAMNKDYYSMRGKIVTAERRIKVLDEYLSMWEKYERNKGIRRQFDKMKPGKKKEQFEQKHSAELALYAAAVRYLEKLKTAGEKVTPKKWQAEADRLKAEKSVQYQKMKSMREDIKAVENLKKTAEQLARTENEPARKKDIKTMPPQSGAGRTPTKRKRNRLPGTGITA
;
A
#
# COMPACT_ATOMS: atom_id res chain seq x y z
N MET A 1 28.61 -10.90 7.28
CA MET A 1 27.84 -9.78 6.69
C MET A 1 27.03 -10.21 5.47
N GLU A 2 27.62 -10.90 4.49
CA GLU A 2 26.96 -11.34 3.24
C GLU A 2 25.66 -12.13 3.46
N GLN A 3 25.65 -13.10 4.37
CA GLN A 3 24.46 -13.88 4.74
C GLN A 3 23.25 -13.03 5.17
N LEU A 4 23.49 -11.87 5.80
CA LEU A 4 22.42 -10.99 6.26
C LEU A 4 21.81 -10.19 5.08
N TYR A 5 22.63 -9.84 4.11
CA TYR A 5 22.20 -9.20 2.86
C TYR A 5 21.37 -10.17 2.00
N GLU A 6 21.81 -11.42 1.88
CA GLU A 6 21.07 -12.47 1.18
C GLU A 6 19.71 -12.71 1.83
N LYS A 7 19.65 -12.76 3.17
CA LYS A 7 18.40 -12.93 3.92
C LYS A 7 17.42 -11.79 3.70
N VAL A 8 17.86 -10.52 3.80
CA VAL A 8 17.00 -9.36 3.53
C VAL A 8 16.48 -9.37 2.08
N THR A 9 17.36 -9.72 1.13
CA THR A 9 16.99 -9.80 -0.30
C THR A 9 15.95 -10.88 -0.55
N ALA A 10 16.13 -12.07 0.04
CA ALA A 10 15.16 -13.16 -0.05
C ALA A 10 13.80 -12.78 0.57
N MET A 11 13.79 -12.19 1.77
CA MET A 11 12.57 -11.74 2.43
C MET A 11 11.83 -10.66 1.64
N ASN A 12 12.56 -9.71 1.04
CA ASN A 12 11.98 -8.69 0.16
C ASN A 12 11.36 -9.30 -1.10
N LYS A 13 12.03 -10.28 -1.72
CA LYS A 13 11.48 -11.02 -2.86
C LYS A 13 10.15 -11.69 -2.52
N ASP A 14 10.09 -12.38 -1.39
CA ASP A 14 8.87 -13.04 -0.93
C ASP A 14 7.77 -12.02 -0.60
N TYR A 15 8.13 -10.88 -0.02
CA TYR A 15 7.20 -9.79 0.29
C TYR A 15 6.52 -9.27 -0.98
N TYR A 16 7.29 -8.95 -2.03
CA TYR A 16 6.73 -8.45 -3.28
C TYR A 16 5.93 -9.52 -4.04
N SER A 17 6.35 -10.79 -3.97
CA SER A 17 5.57 -11.91 -4.51
C SER A 17 4.19 -12.00 -3.85
N MET A 18 4.13 -11.91 -2.52
CA MET A 18 2.88 -11.93 -1.76
C MET A 18 1.99 -10.73 -2.07
N ARG A 19 2.57 -9.52 -2.15
CA ARG A 19 1.85 -8.32 -2.55
C ARG A 19 1.23 -8.48 -3.95
N GLY A 20 1.95 -9.11 -4.89
CA GLY A 20 1.43 -9.43 -6.22
C GLY A 20 0.20 -10.34 -6.18
N LYS A 21 0.21 -11.37 -5.32
CA LYS A 21 -0.93 -12.28 -5.11
C LYS A 21 -2.15 -11.54 -4.55
N ILE A 22 -1.96 -10.69 -3.54
CA ILE A 22 -3.01 -9.85 -2.94
C ILE A 22 -3.65 -8.95 -4.01
N VAL A 23 -2.84 -8.21 -4.78
CA VAL A 23 -3.35 -7.30 -5.81
C VAL A 23 -4.12 -8.06 -6.90
N THR A 24 -3.66 -9.26 -7.27
CA THR A 24 -4.36 -10.10 -8.24
C THR A 24 -5.71 -10.56 -7.70
N ALA A 25 -5.77 -11.00 -6.44
CA ALA A 25 -7.02 -11.37 -5.79
C ALA A 25 -7.99 -10.17 -5.71
N GLU A 26 -7.52 -8.98 -5.39
CA GLU A 26 -8.34 -7.76 -5.33
C GLU A 26 -8.94 -7.39 -6.69
N ARG A 27 -8.15 -7.49 -7.76
CA ARG A 27 -8.66 -7.27 -9.12
C ARG A 27 -9.77 -8.25 -9.48
N ARG A 28 -9.60 -9.53 -9.14
CA ARG A 28 -10.64 -10.55 -9.40
C ARG A 28 -11.89 -10.32 -8.54
N ILE A 29 -11.73 -9.99 -7.26
CA ILE A 29 -12.86 -9.63 -6.37
C ILE A 29 -13.66 -8.48 -6.97
N LYS A 30 -13.00 -7.42 -7.45
CA LYS A 30 -13.69 -6.27 -8.06
C LYS A 30 -14.54 -6.68 -9.26
N VAL A 31 -14.01 -7.53 -10.14
CA VAL A 31 -14.75 -8.06 -11.30
C VAL A 31 -15.95 -8.89 -10.84
N LEU A 32 -15.78 -9.75 -9.83
CA LEU A 32 -16.87 -10.58 -9.29
C LEU A 32 -17.96 -9.72 -8.62
N ASP A 33 -17.59 -8.68 -7.88
CA ASP A 33 -18.54 -7.75 -7.27
C ASP A 33 -19.35 -7.00 -8.37
N GLU A 34 -18.74 -6.65 -9.50
CA GLU A 34 -19.45 -6.09 -10.66
C GLU A 34 -20.45 -7.09 -11.27
N TYR A 35 -20.05 -8.35 -11.42
CA TYR A 35 -20.92 -9.42 -11.94
C TYR A 35 -22.15 -9.62 -11.04
N LEU A 36 -21.91 -9.71 -9.73
CA LEU A 36 -22.96 -9.84 -8.72
C LEU A 36 -23.88 -8.62 -8.70
N SER A 37 -23.32 -7.41 -8.81
CA SER A 37 -24.12 -6.17 -8.84
C SER A 37 -25.03 -6.08 -10.08
N MET A 38 -24.60 -6.59 -11.23
CA MET A 38 -25.45 -6.65 -12.43
C MET A 38 -26.50 -7.75 -12.32
N TRP A 39 -26.13 -8.90 -11.75
CA TRP A 39 -27.08 -9.95 -11.45
C TRP A 39 -28.19 -9.50 -10.48
N GLU A 40 -27.84 -8.75 -9.44
CA GLU A 40 -28.81 -8.20 -8.48
C GLU A 40 -29.80 -7.25 -9.16
N LYS A 41 -29.32 -6.35 -10.03
CA LYS A 41 -30.19 -5.45 -10.81
C LYS A 41 -31.13 -6.24 -11.73
N TYR A 42 -30.66 -7.32 -12.33
CA TYR A 42 -31.51 -8.22 -13.11
C TYR A 42 -32.60 -8.84 -12.23
N GLU A 43 -32.21 -9.48 -11.12
CA GLU A 43 -33.12 -10.19 -10.22
C GLU A 43 -34.17 -9.27 -9.59
N ARG A 44 -33.77 -8.07 -9.16
CA ARG A 44 -34.66 -7.09 -8.52
C ARG A 44 -35.70 -6.52 -9.47
N ASN A 45 -35.34 -6.30 -10.74
CA ASN A 45 -36.18 -5.59 -11.70
C ASN A 45 -36.92 -6.51 -12.69
N LYS A 46 -36.60 -7.81 -12.76
CA LYS A 46 -37.28 -8.75 -13.66
C LYS A 46 -38.80 -8.82 -13.45
N GLY A 47 -39.27 -8.60 -12.22
CA GLY A 47 -40.70 -8.59 -11.90
C GLY A 47 -41.44 -7.43 -12.57
N ILE A 48 -40.91 -6.21 -12.43
CA ILE A 48 -41.42 -5.00 -13.06
C ILE A 48 -41.41 -5.15 -14.58
N ARG A 49 -40.32 -5.68 -15.13
CA ARG A 49 -40.24 -5.97 -16.57
C ARG A 49 -41.34 -6.93 -17.02
N ARG A 50 -41.53 -8.05 -16.31
CA ARG A 50 -42.60 -9.03 -16.62
C ARG A 50 -43.99 -8.42 -16.54
N GLN A 51 -44.25 -7.52 -15.60
CA GLN A 51 -45.52 -6.80 -15.51
C GLN A 51 -45.71 -5.89 -16.73
N PHE A 52 -44.70 -5.09 -17.07
CA PHE A 52 -44.72 -4.21 -18.25
C PHE A 52 -44.98 -4.99 -19.55
N ASP A 53 -44.31 -6.13 -19.74
CA ASP A 53 -44.45 -6.95 -20.95
C ASP A 53 -45.87 -7.54 -21.09
N LYS A 54 -46.57 -7.80 -19.99
CA LYS A 54 -47.96 -8.30 -19.98
C LYS A 54 -49.01 -7.22 -20.25
N MET A 55 -48.67 -5.94 -20.09
CA MET A 55 -49.63 -4.85 -20.31
C MET A 55 -49.91 -4.66 -21.81
N LYS A 56 -51.19 -4.47 -22.15
CA LYS A 56 -51.61 -4.07 -23.49
C LYS A 56 -51.11 -2.66 -23.82
N PRO A 57 -50.77 -2.37 -25.09
CA PRO A 57 -50.45 -1.00 -25.51
C PRO A 57 -51.56 -0.02 -25.16
N GLY A 58 -51.18 1.17 -24.70
CA GLY A 58 -52.11 2.27 -24.37
C GLY A 58 -51.68 3.05 -23.12
N LYS A 59 -52.48 4.07 -22.76
CA LYS A 59 -52.16 5.06 -21.72
C LYS A 59 -51.69 4.47 -20.38
N LYS A 60 -52.31 3.35 -19.94
CA LYS A 60 -51.92 2.69 -18.68
C LYS A 60 -50.51 2.09 -18.73
N LYS A 61 -50.09 1.56 -19.88
CA LYS A 61 -48.74 1.01 -20.08
C LYS A 61 -47.70 2.12 -20.14
N GLU A 62 -48.00 3.23 -20.80
CA GLU A 62 -47.14 4.42 -20.85
C GLU A 62 -46.95 5.03 -19.46
N GLN A 63 -48.02 5.15 -18.66
CA GLN A 63 -47.92 5.62 -17.27
C GLN A 63 -47.08 4.68 -16.39
N PHE A 64 -47.24 3.37 -16.59
CA PHE A 64 -46.41 2.37 -15.89
C PHE A 64 -44.94 2.51 -16.29
N GLU A 65 -44.66 2.67 -17.59
CA GLU A 65 -43.30 2.89 -18.10
C GLU A 65 -42.67 4.15 -17.52
N GLN A 66 -43.39 5.27 -17.49
CA GLN A 66 -42.89 6.51 -16.91
C GLN A 66 -42.59 6.32 -15.42
N LYS A 67 -43.51 5.70 -14.67
CA LYS A 67 -43.36 5.44 -13.23
C LYS A 67 -42.18 4.51 -12.90
N HIS A 68 -41.93 3.51 -13.75
CA HIS A 68 -40.90 2.48 -13.53
C HIS A 68 -39.74 2.58 -14.52
N SER A 69 -39.52 3.76 -15.08
CA SER A 69 -38.55 4.00 -16.15
C SER A 69 -37.13 3.64 -15.70
N ALA A 70 -36.77 3.97 -14.46
CA ALA A 70 -35.48 3.65 -13.87
C ALA A 70 -35.26 2.14 -13.73
N GLU A 71 -36.24 1.41 -13.20
CA GLU A 71 -36.17 -0.04 -13.00
C GLU A 71 -36.09 -0.79 -14.33
N LEU A 72 -36.87 -0.35 -15.33
CA LEU A 72 -36.82 -0.89 -16.68
C LEU A 72 -35.46 -0.64 -17.35
N ALA A 73 -34.89 0.56 -17.18
CA ALA A 73 -33.56 0.89 -17.69
C ALA A 73 -32.46 0.08 -17.02
N LEU A 74 -32.50 -0.08 -15.69
CA LEU A 74 -31.56 -0.91 -14.92
C LEU A 74 -31.63 -2.37 -15.34
N TYR A 75 -32.84 -2.92 -15.52
CA TYR A 75 -33.02 -4.28 -16.04
C TYR A 75 -32.41 -4.42 -17.45
N ALA A 76 -32.71 -3.49 -18.36
CA ALA A 76 -32.18 -3.53 -19.72
C ALA A 76 -30.65 -3.41 -19.77
N ALA A 77 -30.05 -2.60 -18.89
CA ALA A 77 -28.59 -2.53 -18.74
C ALA A 77 -28.01 -3.85 -18.21
N ALA A 78 -28.61 -4.44 -17.17
CA ALA A 78 -28.18 -5.70 -16.60
C ALA A 78 -28.26 -6.86 -17.61
N VAL A 79 -29.35 -6.96 -18.38
CA VAL A 79 -29.49 -7.97 -19.46
C VAL A 79 -28.37 -7.81 -20.49
N ARG A 80 -28.15 -6.59 -21.00
CA ARG A 80 -27.08 -6.34 -21.98
C ARG A 80 -25.70 -6.71 -21.44
N TYR A 81 -25.44 -6.45 -20.16
CA TYR A 81 -24.17 -6.81 -19.52
C TYR A 81 -24.01 -8.32 -19.38
N LEU A 82 -25.02 -9.02 -18.86
CA LEU A 82 -24.99 -10.47 -18.64
C LEU A 82 -24.89 -11.25 -19.97
N GLU A 83 -25.54 -10.77 -21.03
CA GLU A 83 -25.37 -11.35 -22.38
C GLU A 83 -23.94 -11.15 -22.90
N LYS A 84 -23.33 -9.97 -22.70
CA LYS A 84 -21.92 -9.75 -23.07
C LYS A 84 -20.96 -10.67 -22.30
N LEU A 85 -21.23 -10.93 -21.03
CA LEU A 85 -20.44 -11.90 -20.25
C LEU A 85 -20.55 -13.30 -20.84
N LYS A 86 -21.76 -13.70 -21.19
CA LYS A 86 -22.04 -15.00 -21.80
C LYS A 86 -21.35 -15.16 -23.16
N THR A 87 -21.36 -14.13 -24.01
CA THR A 87 -20.67 -14.15 -25.31
C THR A 87 -19.14 -14.13 -25.16
N ALA A 88 -18.61 -13.57 -24.07
CA ALA A 88 -17.20 -13.64 -23.72
C ALA A 88 -16.78 -15.00 -23.13
N GLY A 89 -17.70 -15.96 -23.00
CA GLY A 89 -17.43 -17.32 -22.50
C GLY A 89 -17.61 -17.48 -20.98
N GLU A 90 -17.98 -16.42 -20.26
CA GLU A 90 -18.23 -16.49 -18.81
C GLU A 90 -19.64 -17.05 -18.55
N LYS A 91 -19.73 -18.14 -17.78
CA LYS A 91 -21.03 -18.70 -17.39
C LYS A 91 -21.65 -17.86 -16.28
N VAL A 92 -22.86 -17.33 -16.52
CA VAL A 92 -23.65 -16.58 -15.52
C VAL A 92 -24.03 -17.51 -14.36
N THR A 93 -23.20 -17.54 -13.33
CA THR A 93 -23.33 -18.45 -12.18
C THR A 93 -23.14 -17.69 -10.86
N PRO A 94 -24.16 -16.90 -10.43
CA PRO A 94 -24.04 -15.99 -9.28
C PRO A 94 -23.57 -16.65 -8.00
N LYS A 95 -24.03 -17.88 -7.71
CA LYS A 95 -23.57 -18.66 -6.55
C LYS A 95 -22.07 -18.96 -6.59
N LYS A 96 -21.52 -19.26 -7.79
CA LYS A 96 -20.08 -19.51 -7.96
C LYS A 96 -19.27 -18.23 -7.83
N TRP A 97 -19.77 -17.12 -8.42
CA TRP A 97 -19.12 -15.81 -8.28
C TRP A 97 -19.05 -15.38 -6.82
N GLN A 98 -20.12 -15.55 -6.06
CA GLN A 98 -20.16 -15.26 -4.63
C GLN A 98 -19.16 -16.12 -3.85
N ALA A 99 -19.20 -17.44 -4.05
CA ALA A 99 -18.27 -18.36 -3.38
C ALA A 99 -16.80 -18.06 -3.72
N GLU A 100 -16.50 -17.70 -4.97
CA GLU A 100 -15.16 -17.29 -5.39
C GLU A 100 -14.73 -15.99 -4.71
N ALA A 101 -15.62 -14.98 -4.68
CA ALA A 101 -15.34 -13.70 -4.04
C ALA A 101 -15.09 -13.85 -2.54
N ASP A 102 -15.89 -14.65 -1.84
CA ASP A 102 -15.75 -14.91 -0.40
C ASP A 102 -14.44 -15.66 -0.10
N ARG A 103 -14.12 -16.68 -0.90
CA ARG A 103 -12.83 -17.39 -0.81
C ARG A 103 -11.66 -16.43 -1.00
N LEU A 104 -11.71 -15.58 -2.02
CA LEU A 104 -10.63 -14.61 -2.29
C LEU A 104 -10.52 -13.55 -1.18
N LYS A 105 -11.63 -13.09 -0.60
CA LYS A 105 -11.65 -12.16 0.54
C LYS A 105 -11.00 -12.79 1.77
N ALA A 106 -11.30 -14.05 2.07
CA ALA A 106 -10.69 -14.80 3.16
C ALA A 106 -9.18 -15.00 2.95
N GLU A 107 -8.78 -15.50 1.77
CA GLU A 107 -7.38 -15.71 1.41
C GLU A 107 -6.58 -14.40 1.49
N LYS A 108 -7.14 -13.31 0.93
CA LYS A 108 -6.51 -11.98 1.00
C LYS A 108 -6.28 -11.54 2.44
N SER A 109 -7.25 -11.75 3.33
CA SER A 109 -7.13 -11.38 4.74
C SER A 109 -5.94 -12.10 5.40
N VAL A 110 -5.81 -13.41 5.18
CA VAL A 110 -4.68 -14.21 5.68
C VAL A 110 -3.35 -13.72 5.10
N GLN A 111 -3.28 -13.51 3.79
CA GLN A 111 -2.08 -13.00 3.12
C GLN A 111 -1.67 -11.62 3.64
N TYR A 112 -2.65 -10.75 3.93
CA TYR A 112 -2.38 -9.42 4.47
C TYR A 112 -1.76 -9.48 5.86
N GLN A 113 -2.26 -10.37 6.75
CA GLN A 113 -1.65 -10.57 8.06
C GLN A 113 -0.22 -11.10 7.94
N LYS A 114 0.03 -12.05 7.04
CA LYS A 114 1.38 -12.57 6.79
C LYS A 114 2.32 -11.49 6.27
N MET A 115 1.86 -10.66 5.34
CA MET A 115 2.63 -9.51 4.81
C MET A 115 2.98 -8.51 5.92
N LYS A 116 2.07 -8.27 6.87
CA LYS A 116 2.32 -7.41 8.03
C LYS A 116 3.42 -7.99 8.92
N SER A 117 3.40 -9.29 9.21
CA SER A 117 4.46 -9.97 9.96
C SER A 117 5.81 -9.85 9.24
N MET A 118 5.85 -10.14 7.94
CA MET A 118 7.08 -10.06 7.15
C MET A 118 7.70 -8.66 7.16
N ARG A 119 6.87 -7.61 7.17
CA ARG A 119 7.36 -6.23 7.26
C ARG A 119 8.10 -5.98 8.58
N GLU A 120 7.59 -6.49 9.69
CA GLU A 120 8.27 -6.37 10.99
C GLU A 120 9.57 -7.19 11.01
N ASP A 121 9.56 -8.39 10.43
CA ASP A 121 10.75 -9.24 10.34
C ASP A 121 11.84 -8.58 9.48
N ILE A 122 11.48 -8.04 8.30
CA ILE A 122 12.41 -7.31 7.42
C ILE A 122 13.03 -6.15 8.20
N LYS A 123 12.21 -5.36 8.89
CA LYS A 123 12.68 -4.22 9.69
C LYS A 123 13.65 -4.65 10.80
N ALA A 124 13.38 -5.75 11.49
CA ALA A 124 14.27 -6.29 12.51
C ALA A 124 15.63 -6.71 11.94
N VAL A 125 15.62 -7.41 10.81
CA VAL A 125 16.85 -7.87 10.13
C VAL A 125 17.64 -6.69 9.56
N GLU A 126 16.97 -5.68 9.01
CA GLU A 126 17.61 -4.44 8.55
C GLU A 126 18.26 -3.65 9.69
N ASN A 127 17.65 -3.63 10.87
CA ASN A 127 18.24 -3.00 12.05
C ASN A 127 19.48 -3.78 12.53
N LEU A 128 19.40 -5.10 12.60
CA LEU A 128 20.56 -5.95 12.94
C LEU A 128 21.72 -5.71 11.97
N LYS A 129 21.41 -5.55 10.68
CA LYS A 129 22.40 -5.24 9.64
C LYS A 129 23.11 -3.92 9.92
N LYS A 130 22.34 -2.86 10.20
CA LYS A 130 22.90 -1.54 10.53
C LYS A 130 23.81 -1.60 11.76
N THR A 131 23.39 -2.29 12.81
CA THR A 131 24.19 -2.45 14.04
C THR A 131 25.49 -3.21 13.77
N ALA A 132 25.44 -4.30 12.98
CA ALA A 132 26.63 -5.07 12.62
C ALA A 132 27.61 -4.26 11.76
N GLU A 133 27.12 -3.42 10.84
CA GLU A 133 27.95 -2.51 10.04
C GLU A 133 28.62 -1.43 10.89
N GLN A 134 27.89 -0.88 11.87
CA GLN A 134 28.45 0.08 12.82
C GLN A 134 29.56 -0.54 13.67
N LEU A 135 29.34 -1.75 14.19
CA LEU A 135 30.33 -2.48 14.98
C LEU A 135 31.61 -2.77 14.17
N ALA A 136 31.45 -3.28 12.95
CA ALA A 136 32.57 -3.56 12.06
C ALA A 136 33.35 -2.28 11.69
N ARG A 137 32.67 -1.12 11.61
CA ARG A 137 33.33 0.17 11.36
C ARG A 137 34.11 0.66 12.57
N THR A 138 33.58 0.48 13.78
CA THR A 138 34.29 0.85 15.03
C THR A 138 35.48 -0.05 15.32
N GLU A 139 35.41 -1.34 14.97
CA GLU A 139 36.52 -2.29 15.16
C GLU A 139 37.67 -2.07 14.16
N ASN A 140 37.37 -1.57 12.96
CA ASN A 140 38.36 -1.29 11.92
C ASN A 140 38.91 0.14 11.93
N GLU A 141 38.51 0.99 12.89
CA GLU A 141 39.07 2.34 13.03
C GLU A 141 40.41 2.25 13.80
N PRO A 142 41.58 2.48 13.17
CA PRO A 142 42.84 2.43 13.89
C PRO A 142 42.87 3.53 14.95
N ALA A 143 43.24 3.16 16.18
CA ALA A 143 43.47 4.11 17.26
C ALA A 143 44.43 5.20 16.75
N ARG A 144 43.92 6.41 16.50
CA ARG A 144 44.75 7.58 16.24
C ARG A 144 45.65 7.78 17.45
N LYS A 145 46.88 7.27 17.38
CA LYS A 145 47.95 7.62 18.31
C LYS A 145 48.07 9.14 18.26
N LYS A 146 47.65 9.80 19.34
CA LYS A 146 48.00 11.18 19.59
C LYS A 146 49.48 11.18 19.90
N ASP A 147 50.30 11.46 18.90
CA ASP A 147 51.73 11.74 19.11
C ASP A 147 51.82 13.00 19.97
N ILE A 148 51.97 12.82 21.27
CA ILE A 148 52.42 13.87 22.19
C ILE A 148 53.89 14.11 21.85
N LYS A 149 54.13 14.99 20.89
CA LYS A 149 55.48 15.49 20.58
C LYS A 149 55.93 16.35 21.75
N THR A 150 56.77 15.77 22.59
CA THR A 150 57.56 16.42 23.63
C THR A 150 58.32 17.60 23.00
N MET A 151 58.03 18.83 23.45
CA MET A 151 58.84 20.01 23.12
C MET A 151 60.08 20.03 24.03
N PRO A 152 61.30 20.27 23.51
CA PRO A 152 62.46 20.54 24.35
C PRO A 152 62.44 22.00 24.84
N PRO A 153 63.07 22.33 25.98
CA PRO A 153 63.07 23.68 26.50
C PRO A 153 64.10 24.52 25.74
N GLN A 154 63.72 25.69 25.24
CA GLN A 154 64.67 26.72 24.88
C GLN A 154 64.45 27.99 25.69
N SER A 155 65.54 28.32 26.37
CA SER A 155 65.89 29.56 27.04
C SER A 155 65.83 30.78 26.13
N GLY A 156 65.50 31.94 26.73
CA GLY A 156 66.27 33.15 26.48
C GLY A 156 65.62 34.25 25.64
N ALA A 157 65.39 35.37 26.33
CA ALA A 157 65.55 36.75 25.87
C ALA A 157 64.56 37.35 24.85
N GLY A 158 63.78 38.32 25.36
CA GLY A 158 63.87 39.68 24.82
C GLY A 158 62.65 40.28 24.11
N ARG A 159 62.23 41.44 24.65
CA ARG A 159 61.56 42.59 24.00
C ARG A 159 60.02 42.61 23.88
N THR A 160 59.44 43.27 24.89
CA THR A 160 58.58 44.49 24.87
C THR A 160 57.30 44.59 24.04
N PRO A 161 56.32 45.37 24.52
CA PRO A 161 54.90 45.14 24.27
C PRO A 161 54.31 46.07 23.21
N THR A 162 53.21 45.66 22.58
CA THR A 162 52.35 46.61 21.85
C THR A 162 50.89 46.38 22.19
N LYS A 163 50.33 47.37 22.89
CA LYS A 163 48.90 47.52 23.16
C LYS A 163 48.11 47.56 21.84
N ARG A 164 47.03 46.81 21.72
CA ARG A 164 45.84 47.32 21.03
C ARG A 164 44.56 46.98 21.77
N LYS A 165 43.72 48.01 21.83
CA LYS A 165 42.60 48.23 22.73
C LYS A 165 41.45 47.24 22.52
N ARG A 166 40.82 46.95 23.66
CA ARG A 166 39.40 46.62 23.85
C ARG A 166 38.50 47.28 22.80
N ASN A 167 37.51 46.53 22.32
CA ASN A 167 36.14 47.04 22.31
C ASN A 167 35.19 45.94 22.79
N ARG A 168 34.36 46.35 23.74
CA ARG A 168 33.38 45.59 24.51
C ARG A 168 32.00 46.00 23.95
N LEU A 169 31.17 45.01 23.57
CA LEU A 169 29.71 44.83 23.77
C LEU A 169 28.75 46.03 23.58
N PRO A 170 27.42 45.87 23.32
CA PRO A 170 26.52 44.78 23.76
C PRO A 170 25.62 44.24 22.62
N GLY A 171 24.86 43.15 22.71
CA GLY A 171 24.19 42.49 23.82
C GLY A 171 22.69 42.42 23.47
N THR A 172 22.11 41.22 23.47
CA THR A 172 20.68 40.84 23.56
C THR A 172 20.62 39.37 23.16
N GLY A 173 20.09 38.40 23.90
CA GLY A 173 19.24 38.35 25.09
C GLY A 173 18.45 37.06 24.93
N ILE A 174 18.72 36.04 25.75
CA ILE A 174 17.97 34.77 25.79
C ILE A 174 17.12 34.77 27.08
N THR A 175 15.99 34.06 27.03
CA THR A 175 15.10 33.54 28.09
C THR A 175 13.99 34.50 28.56
N ALA A 176 12.75 34.05 28.79
CA ALA A 176 12.27 32.70 29.10
C ALA A 176 10.95 32.37 28.40
#